data_AF-A0A813GGY6-F1
#
_entry.id   AF-A0A813GGY6-F1
#
_cell.length_a   1.000
_cell.length_b   1.000
_cell.length_c   1.000
_cell.angle_alpha   90.00
_cell.angle_beta   90.00
_cell.angle_gamma   90.00
#
_symmetry.space_group_name_H-M   'P 1'
#
loop_
_entity.id
_entity.type
_entity.pdbx_description
1 polymer ?
#
loop_
_entity_poly.entity_id
_entity_poly.type
_entity_poly.pdbx_seq_one_letter_code
_entity_poly.pdbx_strand_id
1 'polypeptide(L)'
;MEQEDAIGVGMLIGVVLAVFWLCSRCCRCCKGAQAQTDSTAAPKIVKVCGEDVPIEHLACRKDTTTAYMLHCSAGLIGAHHFYLDRLIHGAVSALTLNFLGIGYSIDFFLMAFYVRSANSRVANVAPPNGSCLRLCCLLPFAAVFVGGLYFTAFAQGPQLLDTIGAIDLDKEWAGTSSNPYSVLGVPKGSSPEIIRAMYGEKTKELKELCAAKSCSKKVKELQKAYDYVSTGASEVLNKRKAEVSKGRRSRDRDNLLADKLHGQQDKQWSDWVDHVTFEWAVAGNAVSNSWTQFQKRWDEDPSAEPQSKTEL
;
A
#
# COMPACT_ATOMS: atom_id res chain seq x y z
N MET A 1 7.49 22.94 -5.30
CA MET A 1 7.82 21.51 -5.25
C MET A 1 8.75 21.17 -4.09
N GLU A 2 9.68 22.03 -3.67
CA GLU A 2 10.62 21.73 -2.55
C GLU A 2 10.01 21.71 -1.13
N GLN A 3 8.83 22.29 -0.90
CA GLN A 3 8.31 22.47 0.47
C GLN A 3 7.51 21.28 1.01
N GLU A 4 6.93 20.44 0.13
CA GLU A 4 6.15 19.26 0.55
C GLU A 4 7.07 18.06 0.88
N ASP A 5 8.22 17.96 0.20
CA ASP A 5 9.23 16.91 0.46
C ASP A 5 9.91 17.10 1.84
N ALA A 6 10.11 18.35 2.26
CA ALA A 6 10.73 18.66 3.55
C ALA A 6 9.87 18.22 4.75
N ILE A 7 8.54 18.28 4.61
CA ILE A 7 7.61 17.84 5.66
C ILE A 7 7.63 16.32 5.77
N GLY A 8 7.65 15.60 4.63
CA GLY A 8 7.74 14.14 4.60
C GLY A 8 9.03 13.61 5.25
N VAL A 9 10.18 14.19 4.90
CA VAL A 9 11.49 13.78 5.44
C VAL A 9 11.60 14.12 6.94
N GLY A 10 11.11 15.30 7.35
CA GLY A 10 11.08 15.71 8.76
C GLY A 10 10.22 14.80 9.63
N MET A 11 9.06 14.37 9.12
CA MET A 11 8.17 13.43 9.81
C MET A 11 8.82 12.04 9.95
N LEU A 12 9.52 11.58 8.90
CA LEU A 12 10.23 10.30 8.91
C LEU A 12 11.38 10.30 9.93
N ILE A 13 12.20 11.36 9.96
CA ILE A 13 13.28 11.52 10.94
C ILE A 13 12.71 11.63 12.36
N GLY A 14 11.64 12.38 12.57
CA GLY A 14 10.96 12.51 13.85
C GLY A 14 10.44 11.17 14.39
N VAL A 15 9.85 10.34 13.51
CA VAL A 15 9.42 8.98 13.85
C VAL A 15 10.63 8.12 14.21
N VAL A 16 11.70 8.12 13.41
CA VAL A 16 12.91 7.33 13.69
C VAL A 16 13.54 7.72 15.03
N LEU A 17 13.65 9.01 15.33
CA LEU A 17 14.19 9.51 16.59
C LEU A 17 13.28 9.17 17.79
N ALA A 18 11.96 9.25 17.64
CA ALA A 18 11.01 8.85 18.67
C ALA A 18 11.08 7.34 18.95
N VAL A 19 11.21 6.51 17.90
CA VAL A 19 11.42 5.07 18.02
C VAL A 19 12.73 4.77 18.74
N PHE A 20 13.82 5.45 18.37
CA PHE A 20 15.12 5.27 19.03
C PHE A 20 15.07 5.68 20.51
N TRP A 21 14.40 6.78 20.84
CA TRP A 21 14.21 7.26 22.22
C TRP A 21 13.34 6.33 23.06
N LEU A 22 12.23 5.81 22.50
CA LEU A 22 11.36 4.85 23.17
C LEU A 22 12.06 3.49 23.35
N CYS A 23 12.81 3.02 22.35
CA CYS A 23 13.63 1.80 22.46
C CYS A 23 14.73 1.90 23.53
N SER A 24 15.39 3.05 23.62
CA SER A 24 16.44 3.30 24.63
C SER A 24 15.89 3.56 26.03
N ARG A 25 14.61 3.90 26.17
CA ARG A 25 13.86 3.88 27.45
C ARG A 25 13.44 2.46 27.85
N CYS A 26 12.97 1.62 26.92
CA CYS A 26 12.64 0.21 27.23
C CYS A 26 13.86 -0.62 27.66
N CYS A 27 15.04 -0.42 27.05
CA CYS A 27 16.26 -1.12 27.45
C CYS A 27 16.68 -0.85 28.91
N ARG A 28 16.32 0.32 29.47
CA ARG A 28 16.59 0.64 30.89
C ARG A 28 15.67 -0.13 31.84
N CYS A 29 14.40 -0.34 31.48
CA CYS A 29 13.48 -1.16 32.26
C CYS A 29 13.85 -2.66 32.24
N CYS A 30 14.33 -3.18 31.10
CA CYS A 30 14.76 -4.59 31.00
C CYS A 30 15.94 -4.92 31.93
N LYS A 31 16.93 -4.02 32.04
CA LYS A 31 18.07 -4.21 32.95
C LYS A 31 17.65 -4.26 34.42
N GLY A 32 16.57 -3.57 34.80
CA GLY A 32 16.04 -3.59 36.17
C GLY A 32 15.22 -4.85 36.49
N ALA A 33 14.43 -5.35 35.54
CA ALA A 33 13.59 -6.53 35.74
C ALA A 33 14.39 -7.84 35.81
N GLN A 34 15.47 -7.95 35.04
CA GLN A 34 16.34 -9.13 35.03
C GLN A 34 17.13 -9.30 36.34
N ALA A 35 17.37 -8.21 37.08
CA ALA A 35 18.02 -8.24 38.39
C ALA A 35 17.13 -8.79 39.51
N GLN A 36 15.81 -8.89 39.33
CA GLN A 36 14.89 -9.40 40.36
C GLN A 36 14.67 -10.91 40.31
N THR A 37 14.90 -11.57 39.17
CA THR A 37 14.66 -13.02 39.02
C THR A 37 15.76 -13.92 39.58
N ASP A 38 16.92 -13.38 39.94
CA ASP A 38 18.04 -14.15 40.50
C ASP A 38 17.90 -14.49 42.00
N SER A 39 16.87 -13.99 42.69
CA SER A 39 16.83 -14.00 44.16
C SER A 39 15.88 -15.02 44.83
N THR A 40 15.13 -15.83 44.08
CA THR A 40 14.16 -16.79 44.66
C THR A 40 14.44 -18.24 44.24
N ALA A 41 15.42 -18.87 44.91
CA ALA A 41 15.53 -20.29 45.26
C ALA A 41 14.78 -21.35 44.41
N ALA A 42 14.91 -21.34 43.08
CA ALA A 42 14.47 -22.43 42.22
C ALA A 42 15.55 -23.55 42.17
N PRO A 43 15.16 -24.84 42.11
CA PRO A 43 16.13 -25.94 42.04
C PRO A 43 16.98 -25.82 40.78
N LYS A 44 18.31 -25.88 40.90
CA LYS A 44 19.24 -25.69 39.76
C LYS A 44 19.24 -26.84 38.74
N ILE A 45 18.72 -28.02 39.11
CA ILE A 45 18.83 -29.28 38.35
C ILE A 45 17.46 -29.97 38.32
N VAL A 46 17.10 -30.53 37.16
CA VAL A 46 15.85 -31.27 36.92
C VAL A 46 16.18 -32.62 36.28
N LYS A 47 15.53 -33.69 36.74
CA LYS A 47 15.63 -35.00 36.09
C LYS A 47 14.80 -35.07 34.82
N VAL A 48 15.45 -35.19 33.68
CA VAL A 48 14.83 -35.46 32.39
C VAL A 48 15.31 -36.83 31.92
N CYS A 49 14.40 -37.77 31.69
CA CYS A 49 14.73 -39.14 31.29
C CYS A 49 15.69 -39.89 32.26
N GLY A 50 15.71 -39.51 33.54
CA GLY A 50 16.58 -40.11 34.56
C GLY A 50 17.95 -39.44 34.71
N GLU A 51 18.32 -38.52 33.82
CA GLU A 51 19.55 -37.73 33.89
C GLU A 51 19.31 -36.36 34.54
N ASP A 52 20.28 -35.94 35.33
CA ASP A 52 20.29 -34.65 36.01
C ASP A 52 20.74 -33.54 35.03
N VAL A 53 19.80 -32.74 34.55
CA VAL A 53 20.06 -31.65 33.58
C VAL A 53 19.90 -30.29 34.27
N PRO A 54 20.87 -29.37 34.15
CA PRO A 54 20.72 -28.02 34.68
C PRO A 54 19.65 -27.24 33.89
N ILE A 55 18.85 -26.43 34.58
CA ILE A 55 17.69 -25.73 33.99
C ILE A 55 18.08 -24.82 32.83
N GLU A 56 19.30 -24.27 32.85
CA GLU A 56 19.84 -23.40 31.80
C GLU A 56 20.00 -24.10 30.44
N HIS A 57 20.10 -25.44 30.42
CA HIS A 57 20.19 -26.23 29.19
C HIS A 57 18.81 -26.66 28.65
N LEU A 58 17.72 -26.38 29.38
CA LEU A 58 16.38 -26.66 28.91
C LEU A 58 15.97 -25.65 27.83
N ALA A 59 15.33 -26.13 26.76
CA ALA A 59 14.71 -25.26 25.78
C ALA A 59 13.67 -24.35 26.47
N CYS A 60 13.81 -23.04 26.30
CA CYS A 60 12.90 -22.07 26.91
C CYS A 60 11.48 -22.21 26.37
N ARG A 61 10.48 -22.02 27.23
CA ARG A 61 9.07 -22.06 26.85
C ARG A 61 8.74 -20.88 25.92
N LYS A 62 8.12 -21.17 24.77
CA LYS A 62 7.72 -20.17 23.79
C LYS A 62 6.49 -19.42 24.29
N ASP A 63 6.57 -18.10 24.31
CA ASP A 63 5.46 -17.23 24.69
C ASP A 63 4.54 -16.92 23.50
N THR A 64 3.23 -16.96 23.74
CA THR A 64 2.19 -16.69 22.73
C THR A 64 2.20 -15.23 22.29
N THR A 65 2.41 -14.31 23.23
CA THR A 65 2.44 -12.86 22.95
C THR A 65 3.58 -12.53 22.00
N THR A 66 4.77 -13.06 22.29
CA THR A 66 5.95 -12.92 21.42
C THR A 66 5.69 -13.45 20.00
N ALA A 67 4.98 -14.59 19.88
CA ALA A 67 4.65 -15.17 18.58
C ALA A 67 3.70 -14.28 17.76
N TYR A 68 2.66 -13.69 18.40
CA TYR A 68 1.76 -12.73 17.75
C TYR A 68 2.48 -11.43 17.36
N MET A 69 3.39 -10.92 18.19
CA MET A 69 4.14 -9.72 17.85
C MET A 69 5.06 -9.92 16.64
N LEU A 70 5.71 -11.08 16.58
CA LEU A 70 6.56 -11.45 15.45
C LEU A 70 5.74 -11.68 14.17
N HIS A 71 4.54 -12.22 14.33
CA HIS A 71 3.58 -12.35 13.26
C HIS A 71 3.10 -11.00 12.73
N CYS A 72 2.66 -10.07 13.58
CA CYS A 72 2.18 -8.77 13.11
C CYS A 72 3.27 -7.90 12.44
N SER A 73 4.52 -8.05 12.86
CA SER A 73 5.64 -7.23 12.35
C SER A 73 6.36 -7.84 11.15
N ALA A 74 6.59 -9.15 11.17
CA ALA A 74 7.37 -9.86 10.15
C ALA A 74 6.69 -11.16 9.69
N GLY A 75 5.36 -11.23 9.80
CA GLY A 75 4.57 -12.40 9.43
C GLY A 75 4.48 -12.64 7.92
N LEU A 76 4.67 -11.60 7.09
CA LEU A 76 4.79 -11.77 5.63
C LEU A 76 6.07 -12.52 5.24
N ILE A 77 7.14 -12.35 6.02
CA ILE A 77 8.40 -13.07 5.86
C ILE A 77 8.33 -14.44 6.57
N GLY A 78 7.42 -14.61 7.53
CA GLY A 78 7.25 -15.84 8.30
C GLY A 78 8.14 -15.91 9.55
N ALA A 79 8.54 -14.77 10.12
CA ALA A 79 9.41 -14.72 11.31
C ALA A 79 8.84 -15.51 12.51
N HIS A 80 7.53 -15.53 12.70
CA HIS A 80 6.86 -16.33 13.73
C HIS A 80 7.07 -17.84 13.56
N HIS A 81 7.20 -18.34 12.32
CA HIS A 81 7.51 -19.77 12.08
C HIS A 81 8.93 -20.11 12.50
N PHE A 82 9.91 -19.20 12.30
CA PHE A 82 11.27 -19.39 12.79
C PHE A 82 11.34 -19.37 14.33
N TYR A 83 10.55 -18.51 14.99
CA TYR A 83 10.48 -18.49 16.45
C TYR A 83 9.86 -19.78 17.03
N LEU A 84 8.90 -20.37 16.33
CA LEU A 84 8.22 -21.61 16.71
C LEU A 84 8.96 -22.89 16.24
N ASP A 85 10.22 -22.75 15.79
CA ASP A 85 11.08 -23.84 15.32
C ASP A 85 10.51 -24.62 14.11
N ARG A 86 9.70 -23.95 13.28
CA ARG A 86 9.11 -24.49 12.04
C ARG A 86 9.83 -23.97 10.80
N LEU A 87 11.08 -24.41 10.63
CA LEU A 87 11.99 -23.92 9.57
C LEU A 87 11.42 -24.09 8.14
N ILE A 88 10.79 -25.22 7.83
CA ILE A 88 10.22 -25.47 6.49
C ILE A 88 9.10 -24.47 6.18
N HIS A 89 8.21 -24.24 7.13
CA HIS A 89 7.13 -23.26 6.96
C HIS A 89 7.67 -21.82 6.90
N GLY A 90 8.66 -21.49 7.73
CA GLY A 90 9.34 -20.19 7.67
C GLY A 90 10.01 -19.94 6.32
N ALA A 91 10.72 -20.93 5.77
CA ALA A 91 11.37 -20.81 4.46
C ALA A 91 10.36 -20.67 3.32
N VAL A 92 9.29 -21.47 3.32
CA VAL A 92 8.21 -21.35 2.32
C VAL A 92 7.51 -20.00 2.43
N SER A 93 7.19 -19.54 3.65
CA SER A 93 6.58 -18.22 3.86
C SER A 93 7.53 -17.10 3.40
N ALA A 94 8.83 -17.20 3.63
CA ALA A 94 9.80 -16.20 3.17
C ALA A 94 9.91 -16.15 1.63
N LEU A 95 9.92 -17.31 0.97
CA LEU A 95 10.02 -17.40 -0.50
C LEU A 95 8.73 -17.02 -1.22
N THR A 96 7.57 -17.24 -0.59
CA THR A 96 6.24 -16.98 -1.19
C THR A 96 5.58 -15.70 -0.68
N LEU A 97 6.28 -14.91 0.14
CA LEU A 97 5.72 -13.75 0.87
C LEU A 97 4.40 -14.11 1.57
N ASN A 98 4.45 -15.23 2.29
CA ASN A 98 3.36 -15.88 2.99
C ASN A 98 2.10 -16.08 2.14
N PHE A 99 2.27 -16.69 0.96
CA PHE A 99 1.21 -16.94 -0.04
C PHE A 99 0.43 -15.66 -0.40
N LEU A 100 1.14 -14.58 -0.74
CA LEU A 100 0.55 -13.28 -1.08
C LEU A 100 -0.42 -12.76 0.00
N GLY A 101 -0.08 -12.98 1.27
CA GLY A 101 -0.86 -12.51 2.42
C GLY A 101 -2.01 -13.42 2.88
N ILE A 102 -2.35 -14.47 2.14
CA ILE A 102 -3.34 -15.47 2.60
C ILE A 102 -2.77 -16.25 3.78
N GLY A 103 -1.51 -16.68 3.69
CA GLY A 103 -0.82 -17.38 4.77
C GLY A 103 -0.72 -16.55 6.04
N TYR A 104 -0.59 -15.23 5.91
CA TYR A 104 -0.58 -14.30 7.04
C TYR A 104 -1.89 -14.37 7.83
N SER A 105 -3.03 -14.31 7.14
CA SER A 105 -4.34 -14.39 7.81
C SER A 105 -4.57 -15.75 8.48
N ILE A 106 -4.19 -16.85 7.84
CA ILE A 106 -4.35 -18.20 8.38
C ILE A 106 -3.48 -18.38 9.63
N ASP A 107 -2.24 -17.91 9.58
CA ASP A 107 -1.30 -18.02 10.69
C ASP A 107 -1.79 -17.29 11.97
N PHE A 108 -2.54 -16.19 11.82
CA PHE A 108 -3.13 -15.48 12.95
C PHE A 108 -4.08 -16.36 13.78
N PHE A 109 -4.93 -17.15 13.11
CA PHE A 109 -5.88 -18.05 13.78
C PHE A 109 -5.18 -19.31 14.32
N LEU A 110 -4.20 -19.84 13.61
CA LEU A 110 -3.51 -21.08 14.00
C LEU A 110 -2.40 -20.85 15.05
N MET A 111 -2.06 -19.61 15.36
CA MET A 111 -0.97 -19.25 16.28
C MET A 111 -1.07 -19.96 17.64
N ALA A 112 -2.25 -19.98 18.26
CA ALA A 112 -2.47 -20.63 19.54
C ALA A 112 -2.16 -22.14 19.48
N PHE A 113 -2.51 -22.79 18.36
CA PHE A 113 -2.19 -24.20 18.13
C PHE A 113 -0.69 -24.41 17.92
N TYR A 114 -0.02 -23.53 17.18
CA TYR A 114 1.42 -23.63 16.94
C TYR A 114 2.24 -23.44 18.21
N VAL A 115 1.89 -22.47 19.05
CA VAL A 115 2.56 -22.27 20.34
C VAL A 115 2.34 -23.48 21.25
N ARG A 116 1.12 -24.02 21.30
CA ARG A 116 0.83 -25.23 22.07
C ARG A 116 1.63 -26.43 21.57
N SER A 117 1.77 -26.58 20.25
CA SER A 117 2.56 -27.64 19.63
C SER A 117 4.05 -27.50 19.95
N ALA A 118 4.61 -26.29 19.84
CA ALA A 118 6.01 -26.02 20.19
C ALA A 118 6.28 -26.29 21.68
N ASN A 119 5.37 -25.85 22.56
CA ASN A 119 5.51 -26.03 24.01
C ASN A 119 5.21 -27.45 24.48
N SER A 120 4.55 -28.30 23.68
CA SER A 120 4.27 -29.69 24.05
C SER A 120 5.54 -30.53 24.26
N ARG A 121 6.66 -30.09 23.68
CA ARG A 121 7.98 -30.76 23.76
C ARG A 121 8.89 -30.15 24.83
N VAL A 122 8.40 -29.16 25.58
CA VAL A 122 9.18 -28.40 26.58
C VAL A 122 8.81 -28.87 27.99
N ALA A 123 9.82 -29.05 28.85
CA ALA A 123 9.59 -29.41 30.24
C ALA A 123 8.78 -28.34 30.99
N ASN A 124 7.90 -28.74 31.90
CA ASN A 124 7.03 -27.81 32.64
C ASN A 124 7.79 -26.80 33.51
N VAL A 125 9.02 -27.14 33.90
CA VAL A 125 9.93 -26.34 34.72
C VAL A 125 10.88 -25.45 33.90
N ALA A 126 10.80 -25.51 32.57
CA ALA A 126 11.66 -24.69 31.72
C ALA A 126 11.36 -23.18 31.89
N PRO A 127 12.39 -22.32 31.87
CA PRO A 127 12.20 -20.89 32.04
C PRO A 127 11.40 -20.29 30.88
N PRO A 128 10.56 -19.28 31.14
CA PRO A 128 9.86 -18.54 30.09
C PRO A 128 10.86 -17.70 29.28
N ASN A 129 10.64 -17.59 27.96
CA ASN A 129 11.44 -16.70 27.12
C ASN A 129 11.23 -15.22 27.52
N GLY A 130 12.26 -14.59 28.09
CA GLY A 130 12.26 -13.17 28.49
C GLY A 130 12.38 -12.16 27.34
N SER A 131 12.49 -12.63 26.09
CA SER A 131 12.66 -11.80 24.89
C SER A 131 11.45 -10.88 24.60
N CYS A 132 10.30 -11.20 25.19
CA CYS A 132 9.02 -10.48 25.00
C CYS A 132 9.18 -8.97 25.18
N LEU A 133 9.81 -8.49 26.27
CA LEU A 133 9.89 -7.05 26.57
C LEU A 133 10.74 -6.26 25.54
N ARG A 134 11.77 -6.89 24.95
CA ARG A 134 12.62 -6.27 23.92
C ARG A 134 11.90 -6.23 22.57
N LEU A 135 11.11 -7.25 22.27
CA LEU A 135 10.29 -7.33 21.06
C LEU A 135 9.06 -6.40 21.14
N CYS A 136 8.41 -6.28 22.30
CA CYS A 136 7.27 -5.40 22.56
C CYS A 136 7.54 -3.93 22.23
N CYS A 137 8.79 -3.45 22.40
CA CYS A 137 9.12 -2.06 22.16
C CYS A 137 9.74 -1.78 20.78
N LEU A 138 10.20 -2.80 20.06
CA LEU A 138 10.84 -2.62 18.74
C LEU A 138 9.90 -2.98 17.59
N LEU A 139 9.15 -4.07 17.75
CA LEU A 139 8.31 -4.62 16.70
C LEU A 139 7.06 -3.80 16.36
N PRO A 140 6.33 -3.13 17.29
CA PRO A 140 5.18 -2.33 16.87
C PRO A 140 5.61 -1.13 16.03
N PHE A 141 6.76 -0.52 16.32
CA PHE A 141 7.27 0.58 15.51
C PHE A 141 7.83 0.11 14.17
N ALA A 142 8.52 -1.03 14.15
CA ALA A 142 8.92 -1.67 12.91
C ALA A 142 7.69 -2.03 12.04
N ALA A 143 6.62 -2.53 12.65
CA ALA A 143 5.36 -2.84 11.97
C ALA A 143 4.68 -1.60 11.41
N VAL A 144 4.61 -0.50 12.18
CA VAL A 144 4.06 0.78 11.73
C VAL A 144 4.91 1.36 10.59
N PHE A 145 6.25 1.27 10.69
CA PHE A 145 7.15 1.74 9.65
C PHE A 145 7.00 0.94 8.35
N VAL A 146 7.07 -0.39 8.44
CA VAL A 146 6.90 -1.29 7.28
C VAL A 146 5.49 -1.15 6.69
N GLY A 147 4.46 -1.10 7.53
CA GLY A 147 3.09 -0.84 7.10
C GLY A 147 2.93 0.52 6.42
N GLY A 148 3.62 1.54 6.92
CA GLY A 148 3.73 2.86 6.29
C GLY A 148 4.36 2.78 4.91
N LEU A 149 5.48 2.05 4.75
CA LEU A 149 6.13 1.84 3.46
C LEU A 149 5.21 1.12 2.45
N TYR A 150 4.48 0.09 2.88
CA TYR A 150 3.50 -0.58 2.03
C TYR A 150 2.35 0.36 1.66
N PHE A 151 1.84 1.14 2.62
CA PHE A 151 0.78 2.10 2.37
C PHE A 151 1.22 3.19 1.39
N THR A 152 2.43 3.74 1.53
CA THR A 152 2.97 4.71 0.58
C THR A 152 3.19 4.08 -0.79
N ALA A 153 3.73 2.86 -0.87
CA ALA A 153 3.90 2.16 -2.13
C ALA A 153 2.56 1.87 -2.82
N PHE A 154 1.51 1.56 -2.05
CA PHE A 154 0.16 1.36 -2.58
C PHE A 154 -0.47 2.68 -3.02
N ALA A 155 -0.38 3.73 -2.21
CA ALA A 155 -0.96 5.03 -2.52
C ALA A 155 -0.26 5.71 -3.72
N GLN A 156 1.06 5.54 -3.84
CA GLN A 156 1.85 6.12 -4.94
C GLN A 156 2.03 5.16 -6.11
N GLY A 157 1.56 3.92 -6.00
CA GLY A 157 1.73 2.88 -7.01
C GLY A 157 1.31 3.34 -8.41
N PRO A 158 0.10 3.91 -8.59
CA PRO A 158 -0.33 4.42 -9.90
C PRO A 158 0.58 5.52 -10.44
N GLN A 159 0.96 6.48 -9.61
CA GLN A 159 1.85 7.59 -10.02
C GLN A 159 3.25 7.11 -10.40
N LEU A 160 3.76 6.10 -9.70
CA LEU A 160 5.02 5.46 -10.04
C LEU A 160 4.92 4.78 -11.42
N LEU A 161 3.81 4.08 -11.70
CA LEU A 161 3.56 3.48 -13.01
C LEU A 161 3.48 4.50 -14.16
N ASP A 162 2.95 5.70 -13.89
CA ASP A 162 2.95 6.82 -14.85
C ASP A 162 4.35 7.40 -15.07
N THR A 163 5.10 7.58 -13.98
CA THR A 163 6.46 8.14 -14.03
C THR A 163 7.44 7.24 -14.77
N ILE A 164 7.34 5.91 -14.61
CA ILE A 164 8.14 4.95 -15.37
C ILE A 164 7.67 4.81 -16.83
N GLY A 165 6.59 5.48 -17.23
CA GLY A 165 6.01 5.44 -18.57
C GLY A 165 5.32 4.12 -18.92
N ALA A 166 4.99 3.30 -17.91
CA ALA A 166 4.30 2.03 -18.15
C ALA A 166 2.82 2.24 -18.49
N ILE A 167 2.20 3.30 -17.96
CA ILE A 167 0.79 3.64 -18.15
C ILE A 167 0.69 5.16 -18.33
N ASP A 168 -0.22 5.63 -19.18
CA ASP A 168 -0.53 7.06 -19.35
C ASP A 168 -1.82 7.37 -18.58
N LEU A 169 -1.69 7.69 -17.29
CA LEU A 169 -2.86 7.87 -16.41
C LEU A 169 -3.72 9.05 -16.88
N ASP A 170 -3.08 10.17 -17.22
CA ASP A 170 -3.75 11.41 -17.62
C ASP A 170 -4.67 11.21 -18.83
N LYS A 171 -4.26 10.36 -19.78
CA LYS A 171 -5.05 10.00 -20.96
C LYS A 171 -6.37 9.33 -20.57
N GLU A 172 -6.31 8.33 -19.70
CA GLU A 172 -7.50 7.59 -19.27
C GLU A 172 -8.42 8.44 -18.40
N TRP A 173 -7.83 9.28 -17.54
CA TRP A 173 -8.53 10.26 -16.73
C TRP A 173 -9.33 11.26 -17.58
N ALA A 174 -8.69 11.85 -18.60
CA ALA A 174 -9.30 12.78 -19.53
C ALA A 174 -10.28 12.10 -20.52
N GLY A 175 -10.15 10.79 -20.72
CA GLY A 175 -10.93 10.04 -21.71
C GLY A 175 -10.65 10.52 -23.15
N THR A 176 -9.39 10.89 -23.40
CA THR A 176 -8.84 11.34 -24.70
C THR A 176 -8.11 10.17 -25.39
N SER A 177 -7.86 10.28 -26.70
CA SER A 177 -7.14 9.20 -27.42
C SER A 177 -5.64 9.19 -27.12
N SER A 178 -5.10 10.34 -26.75
CA SER A 178 -3.69 10.61 -26.42
C SER A 178 -3.60 11.45 -25.14
N ASN A 179 -2.39 11.61 -24.58
CA ASN A 179 -2.17 12.40 -23.38
C ASN A 179 -2.73 13.82 -23.53
N PRO A 180 -3.55 14.33 -22.60
CA PRO A 180 -4.22 15.62 -22.74
C PRO A 180 -3.27 16.81 -22.83
N TYR A 181 -2.09 16.74 -22.20
CA TYR A 181 -1.04 17.75 -22.30
C TYR A 181 -0.44 17.80 -23.71
N SER A 182 -0.29 16.64 -24.36
CA SER A 182 0.16 16.55 -25.75
C SER A 182 -0.88 17.07 -26.75
N VAL A 183 -2.18 16.85 -26.49
CA VAL A 183 -3.29 17.35 -27.33
C VAL A 183 -3.35 18.88 -27.30
N LEU A 184 -3.11 19.49 -26.14
CA LEU A 184 -3.08 20.95 -25.97
C LEU A 184 -1.72 21.57 -26.34
N GLY A 185 -0.65 20.77 -26.39
CA GLY A 185 0.70 21.27 -26.63
C GLY A 185 1.27 22.07 -25.46
N VAL A 186 0.90 21.72 -24.22
CA VAL A 186 1.35 22.42 -23.00
C VAL A 186 2.11 21.47 -22.07
N PRO A 187 3.21 21.90 -21.42
CA PRO A 187 3.88 21.08 -20.42
C PRO A 187 3.03 20.93 -19.15
N LYS A 188 3.21 19.80 -18.44
CA LYS A 188 2.57 19.58 -17.12
C LYS A 188 2.95 20.72 -16.16
N GLY A 189 1.96 21.26 -15.44
CA GLY A 189 2.18 22.38 -14.49
C GLY A 189 2.18 23.79 -15.08
N SER A 190 1.77 23.96 -16.35
CA SER A 190 1.61 25.28 -16.99
C SER A 190 0.59 26.18 -16.25
N SER A 191 0.78 27.50 -16.30
CA SER A 191 -0.17 28.43 -15.65
C SER A 191 -1.56 28.36 -16.30
N PRO A 192 -2.65 28.63 -15.54
CA PRO A 192 -4.01 28.64 -16.08
C PRO A 192 -4.20 29.63 -17.24
N GLU A 193 -3.43 30.72 -17.30
CA GLU A 193 -3.49 31.66 -18.43
C GLU A 193 -2.93 31.03 -19.70
N ILE A 194 -1.79 30.34 -19.62
CA ILE A 194 -1.15 29.67 -20.75
C ILE A 194 -2.07 28.58 -21.30
N ILE A 195 -2.67 27.77 -20.42
CA ILE A 195 -3.60 26.70 -20.82
C ILE A 195 -4.78 27.26 -21.61
N ARG A 196 -5.36 28.37 -21.16
CA ARG A 196 -6.48 29.05 -21.85
C ARG A 196 -6.06 29.64 -23.20
N ALA A 197 -4.88 30.25 -23.26
CA ALA A 197 -4.35 30.83 -24.48
C ALA A 197 -4.14 29.75 -25.56
N MET A 198 -3.45 28.66 -25.19
CA MET A 198 -3.16 27.53 -26.09
C MET A 198 -4.43 26.81 -26.56
N TYR A 199 -5.41 26.63 -25.66
CA TYR A 199 -6.72 26.09 -26.05
C TYR A 199 -7.44 26.99 -27.05
N GLY A 200 -7.41 28.31 -26.84
CA GLY A 200 -8.00 29.28 -27.75
C GLY A 200 -7.37 29.24 -29.14
N GLU A 201 -6.04 29.17 -29.20
CA GLU A 201 -5.27 29.05 -30.45
C GLU A 201 -5.59 27.74 -31.18
N LYS A 202 -5.50 26.59 -30.49
CA LYS A 202 -5.84 25.27 -31.06
C LYS A 202 -7.28 25.19 -31.55
N THR A 203 -8.21 25.83 -30.83
CA THR A 203 -9.62 25.89 -31.25
C THR A 203 -9.79 26.72 -32.52
N LYS A 204 -9.04 27.81 -32.67
CA LYS A 204 -9.06 28.64 -33.89
C LYS A 204 -8.47 27.88 -35.07
N GLU A 205 -7.29 27.28 -34.91
CA GLU A 205 -6.64 26.42 -35.90
C GLU A 205 -7.59 25.31 -36.37
N LEU A 206 -8.24 24.63 -35.42
CA LEU A 206 -9.16 23.53 -35.73
C LEU A 206 -10.44 24.01 -36.43
N LYS A 207 -10.94 25.22 -36.12
CA LYS A 207 -12.08 25.82 -36.81
C LYS A 207 -11.74 26.22 -38.25
N GLU A 208 -10.54 26.74 -38.48
CA GLU A 208 -10.06 27.12 -39.82
C GLU A 208 -9.83 25.89 -40.70
N LEU A 209 -9.30 24.81 -40.13
CA LEU A 209 -9.07 23.55 -40.83
C LEU A 209 -10.35 22.75 -41.11
N CYS A 210 -11.45 23.02 -40.41
CA CYS A 210 -12.62 22.17 -40.41
C CYS A 210 -13.92 22.88 -40.76
N ALA A 211 -14.34 22.81 -42.02
CA ALA A 211 -15.68 23.23 -42.47
C ALA A 211 -16.75 22.11 -42.41
N ALA A 212 -16.43 20.88 -41.95
CA ALA A 212 -17.31 19.71 -42.08
C ALA A 212 -17.56 18.94 -40.76
N LYS A 213 -18.63 18.10 -40.76
CA LYS A 213 -19.06 17.22 -39.65
C LYS A 213 -17.97 16.27 -39.11
N SER A 214 -16.92 15.98 -39.87
CA SER A 214 -15.83 15.07 -39.45
C SER A 214 -15.01 15.61 -38.27
N CYS A 215 -15.00 16.93 -38.06
CA CYS A 215 -14.17 17.56 -37.04
C CYS A 215 -14.81 17.62 -35.64
N SER A 216 -16.10 17.30 -35.53
CA SER A 216 -16.80 17.26 -34.23
C SER A 216 -16.11 16.36 -33.22
N LYS A 217 -15.49 15.26 -33.68
CA LYS A 217 -14.72 14.36 -32.80
C LYS A 217 -13.47 15.03 -32.23
N LYS A 218 -12.67 15.70 -33.08
CA LYS A 218 -11.44 16.40 -32.65
C LYS A 218 -11.75 17.59 -31.75
N VAL A 219 -12.81 18.34 -32.04
CA VAL A 219 -13.27 19.45 -31.17
C VAL A 219 -13.69 18.92 -29.80
N LYS A 220 -14.43 17.81 -29.74
CA LYS A 220 -14.81 17.16 -28.47
C LYS A 220 -13.60 16.64 -27.71
N GLU A 221 -12.61 16.09 -28.42
CA GLU A 221 -11.37 15.62 -27.81
C GLU A 221 -10.55 16.78 -27.23
N LEU A 222 -10.39 17.87 -27.97
CA LEU A 222 -9.72 19.08 -27.48
C LEU A 222 -10.42 19.66 -26.25
N GLN A 223 -11.76 19.65 -26.23
CA GLN A 223 -12.54 20.07 -25.08
C GLN A 223 -12.26 19.20 -23.85
N LYS A 224 -12.26 17.86 -24.01
CA LYS A 224 -11.95 16.94 -22.92
C LYS A 224 -10.55 17.15 -22.35
N ALA A 225 -9.57 17.36 -23.22
CA ALA A 225 -8.20 17.66 -22.82
C ALA A 225 -8.13 18.96 -22.00
N TYR A 226 -8.79 20.03 -22.46
CA TYR A 226 -8.85 21.31 -21.75
C TYR A 226 -9.55 21.20 -20.41
N ASP A 227 -10.71 20.55 -20.35
CA ASP A 227 -11.45 20.38 -19.11
C ASP A 227 -10.61 19.65 -18.06
N TYR A 228 -9.89 18.60 -18.47
CA TYR A 228 -8.98 17.87 -17.58
C TYR A 228 -7.80 18.73 -17.12
N VAL A 229 -7.06 19.36 -18.03
CA VAL A 229 -5.84 20.13 -17.70
C VAL A 229 -6.17 21.39 -16.88
N SER A 230 -7.34 22.00 -17.09
CA SER A 230 -7.74 23.21 -16.37
C SER A 230 -8.31 22.96 -14.97
N THR A 231 -8.94 21.79 -14.74
CA THR A 231 -9.64 21.50 -13.48
C THR A 231 -9.00 20.37 -12.65
N GLY A 232 -8.18 19.52 -13.27
CA GLY A 232 -7.51 18.39 -12.64
C GLY A 232 -8.40 17.15 -12.43
N ALA A 233 -7.79 16.06 -12.02
CA ALA A 233 -8.44 14.76 -11.84
C ALA A 233 -9.58 14.76 -10.81
N SER A 234 -9.42 15.50 -9.70
CA SER A 234 -10.41 15.59 -8.62
C SER A 234 -11.74 16.17 -9.10
N GLU A 235 -11.71 17.24 -9.89
CA GLU A 235 -12.94 17.86 -10.40
C GLU A 235 -13.63 16.97 -11.46
N VAL A 236 -12.84 16.22 -12.25
CA VAL A 236 -13.39 15.23 -13.18
C VAL A 236 -14.11 14.10 -12.44
N LEU A 237 -13.58 13.62 -11.30
CA LEU A 237 -14.31 12.67 -10.43
C LEU A 237 -15.62 13.27 -9.92
N ASN A 238 -15.57 14.50 -9.40
CA ASN A 238 -16.74 15.16 -8.83
C ASN A 238 -17.86 15.30 -9.86
N LYS A 239 -17.52 15.65 -11.10
CA LYS A 239 -18.47 15.69 -12.22
C LYS A 239 -19.08 14.32 -12.51
N ARG A 240 -18.27 13.25 -12.60
CA ARG A 240 -18.79 11.88 -12.81
C ARG A 240 -19.69 11.42 -11.66
N LYS A 241 -19.32 11.69 -10.40
CA LYS A 241 -20.16 11.40 -9.21
C LYS A 241 -21.48 12.19 -9.27
N ALA A 242 -21.44 13.45 -9.69
CA ALA A 242 -22.62 14.30 -9.84
C ALA A 242 -23.58 13.77 -10.94
N GLU A 243 -23.05 13.24 -12.04
CA GLU A 243 -23.85 12.62 -13.11
C GLU A 243 -24.50 11.30 -12.64
N VAL A 244 -23.75 10.43 -11.96
CA VAL A 244 -24.28 9.18 -11.40
C VAL A 244 -25.35 9.45 -10.34
N SER A 245 -25.12 10.42 -9.46
CA SER A 245 -26.10 10.79 -8.42
C SER A 245 -27.35 11.46 -8.99
N LYS A 246 -27.24 12.24 -10.08
CA LYS A 246 -28.42 12.75 -10.82
C LYS A 246 -29.24 11.61 -11.42
N GLY A 247 -28.58 10.60 -11.99
CA GLY A 247 -29.24 9.38 -12.48
C GLY A 247 -29.96 8.60 -11.37
N ARG A 248 -29.40 8.60 -10.15
CA ARG A 248 -29.99 7.96 -8.95
C ARG A 248 -31.13 8.76 -8.31
N ARG A 249 -31.00 10.09 -8.20
CA ARG A 249 -32.06 11.01 -7.72
C ARG A 249 -33.31 11.03 -8.60
N SER A 250 -33.17 10.74 -9.89
CA SER A 250 -34.32 10.54 -10.76
C SER A 250 -35.11 9.27 -10.42
N ARG A 251 -34.52 8.33 -9.65
CA ARG A 251 -35.12 7.06 -9.23
C ARG A 251 -35.58 7.07 -7.76
N ASP A 252 -34.91 7.81 -6.88
CA ASP A 252 -35.28 7.95 -5.46
C ASP A 252 -35.45 9.42 -5.08
N ARG A 253 -36.69 9.92 -5.12
CA ARG A 253 -37.05 11.28 -4.67
C ARG A 253 -37.31 11.36 -3.16
N ASP A 254 -37.42 10.23 -2.47
CA ASP A 254 -38.03 10.18 -1.14
C ASP A 254 -37.04 10.16 0.06
N ASN A 255 -35.73 10.03 -0.16
CA ASN A 255 -34.74 9.91 0.94
C ASN A 255 -33.76 11.08 1.09
N LEU A 256 -34.09 12.25 0.55
CA LEU A 256 -33.16 13.40 0.45
C LEU A 256 -32.87 14.14 1.77
N LEU A 257 -33.64 13.88 2.84
CA LEU A 257 -33.51 14.60 4.12
C LEU A 257 -32.50 13.98 5.10
N ALA A 258 -32.19 12.69 4.99
CA ALA A 258 -31.33 11.98 5.94
C ALA A 258 -29.82 12.28 5.76
N ASP A 259 -29.40 12.70 4.56
CA ASP A 259 -27.99 12.79 4.15
C ASP A 259 -27.29 14.10 4.59
N LYS A 260 -28.02 15.06 5.16
CA LYS A 260 -27.49 16.39 5.51
C LYS A 260 -26.91 16.50 6.92
N LEU A 261 -27.04 15.48 7.77
CA LEU A 261 -26.70 15.58 9.20
C LEU A 261 -25.33 15.03 9.61
N HIS A 262 -24.61 14.32 8.73
CA HIS A 262 -23.30 13.76 9.07
C HIS A 262 -22.14 14.37 8.27
N GLY A 263 -21.21 14.98 9.02
CA GLY A 263 -19.77 14.78 8.86
C GLY A 263 -19.08 15.51 7.70
N GLN A 264 -18.65 16.74 7.91
CA GLN A 264 -17.65 17.38 7.03
C GLN A 264 -16.30 16.63 7.04
N GLN A 265 -15.95 15.93 8.12
CA GLN A 265 -14.67 15.24 8.28
C GLN A 265 -14.64 13.85 7.60
N ASP A 266 -15.78 13.17 7.54
CA ASP A 266 -15.91 11.88 6.83
C ASP A 266 -15.75 12.06 5.30
N LYS A 267 -16.15 13.23 4.78
CA LYS A 267 -16.08 13.53 3.34
C LYS A 267 -14.65 13.59 2.81
N GLN A 268 -13.72 14.19 3.57
CA GLN A 268 -12.33 14.32 3.11
C GLN A 268 -11.65 12.96 2.96
N TRP A 269 -11.86 12.06 3.93
CA TRP A 269 -11.33 10.70 3.87
C TRP A 269 -12.00 9.87 2.78
N SER A 270 -13.34 9.96 2.63
CA SER A 270 -14.03 9.24 1.56
C SER A 270 -13.60 9.71 0.18
N ASP A 271 -13.39 11.02 -0.01
CA ASP A 271 -12.98 11.58 -1.30
C ASP A 271 -11.55 11.15 -1.68
N TRP A 272 -10.64 11.05 -0.71
CA TRP A 272 -9.30 10.52 -0.94
C TRP A 272 -9.32 9.02 -1.29
N VAL A 273 -10.08 8.21 -0.53
CA VAL A 273 -10.21 6.76 -0.83
C VAL A 273 -10.81 6.55 -2.22
N ASP A 274 -11.84 7.30 -2.58
CA ASP A 274 -12.46 7.25 -3.91
C ASP A 274 -11.48 7.64 -5.02
N HIS A 275 -10.60 8.61 -4.75
CA HIS A 275 -9.56 9.00 -5.70
C HIS A 275 -8.55 7.89 -5.92
N VAL A 276 -7.95 7.34 -4.86
CA VAL A 276 -6.95 6.26 -4.95
C VAL A 276 -7.53 5.00 -5.57
N THR A 277 -8.74 4.60 -5.16
CA THR A 277 -9.41 3.42 -5.73
C THR A 277 -9.71 3.61 -7.21
N PHE A 278 -10.10 4.81 -7.64
CA PHE A 278 -10.31 5.10 -9.05
C PHE A 278 -8.99 5.10 -9.84
N GLU A 279 -7.90 5.64 -9.31
CA GLU A 279 -6.57 5.56 -9.95
C GLU A 279 -6.16 4.11 -10.19
N TRP A 280 -6.31 3.25 -9.17
CA TRP A 280 -6.02 1.83 -9.31
C TRP A 280 -6.95 1.13 -10.31
N ALA A 281 -8.23 1.50 -10.36
CA ALA A 281 -9.16 0.96 -11.34
C ALA A 281 -8.78 1.37 -12.77
N VAL A 282 -8.39 2.64 -12.97
CA VAL A 282 -7.90 3.15 -14.26
C VAL A 282 -6.61 2.44 -14.67
N ALA A 283 -5.64 2.35 -13.78
CA ALA A 283 -4.39 1.64 -14.02
C ALA A 283 -4.64 0.17 -14.37
N GLY A 284 -5.50 -0.52 -13.61
CA GLY A 284 -5.89 -1.90 -13.88
C GLY A 284 -6.55 -2.09 -15.25
N ASN A 285 -7.45 -1.19 -15.64
CA ASN A 285 -8.07 -1.21 -16.96
C ASN A 285 -7.06 -0.96 -18.09
N ALA A 286 -6.13 -0.02 -17.91
CA ALA A 286 -5.08 0.27 -18.88
C ALA A 286 -4.14 -0.93 -19.08
N VAL A 287 -3.73 -1.58 -17.98
CA VAL A 287 -2.93 -2.81 -18.03
C VAL A 287 -3.70 -3.94 -18.72
N SER A 288 -4.96 -4.15 -18.35
CA SER A 288 -5.81 -5.18 -18.95
C SER A 288 -5.99 -4.97 -20.46
N ASN A 289 -6.22 -3.74 -20.89
CA ASN A 289 -6.33 -3.39 -22.31
C ASN A 289 -5.02 -3.61 -23.05
N SER A 290 -3.89 -3.23 -22.45
CA SER A 290 -2.55 -3.44 -23.02
C SER A 290 -2.22 -4.92 -23.13
N TRP A 291 -2.55 -5.71 -22.10
CA TRP A 291 -2.42 -7.16 -22.10
C TRP A 291 -3.27 -7.81 -23.20
N THR A 292 -4.52 -7.38 -23.35
CA THR A 292 -5.42 -7.89 -24.40
C THR A 292 -4.88 -7.58 -25.80
N GLN A 293 -4.31 -6.39 -26.01
CA GLN A 293 -3.67 -6.04 -27.27
C GLN A 293 -2.40 -6.85 -27.53
N PHE A 294 -1.57 -7.04 -26.50
CA PHE A 294 -0.38 -7.88 -26.57
C PHE A 294 -0.76 -9.31 -26.93
N GLN A 295 -1.77 -9.87 -26.27
CA GLN A 295 -2.25 -11.24 -26.49
C GLN A 295 -2.79 -11.39 -27.92
N LYS A 296 -3.57 -10.42 -28.41
CA LYS A 296 -4.03 -10.41 -29.81
C LYS A 296 -2.87 -10.36 -30.81
N ARG A 297 -1.84 -9.54 -30.53
CA ARG A 297 -0.64 -9.45 -31.37
C ARG A 297 0.18 -10.75 -31.36
N TRP A 298 0.27 -11.40 -30.20
CA TRP A 298 0.93 -12.68 -30.02
C TRP A 298 0.22 -13.81 -30.78
N ASP A 299 -1.11 -13.79 -30.81
CA ASP A 299 -1.93 -14.75 -31.56
C ASP A 299 -1.85 -14.53 -33.08
N GLU A 300 -1.65 -13.29 -33.54
CA GLU A 300 -1.52 -12.94 -34.97
C GLU A 300 -0.11 -13.20 -35.53
N ASP A 301 0.95 -12.94 -34.76
CA ASP A 301 2.35 -13.24 -35.13
C ASP A 301 3.23 -13.46 -33.88
N PRO A 302 3.49 -14.73 -33.47
CA PRO A 302 4.32 -15.03 -32.30
C PRO A 302 5.81 -14.74 -32.53
N SER A 303 6.24 -14.34 -33.74
CA SER A 303 7.63 -14.06 -34.09
C SER A 303 7.96 -12.56 -34.23
N ALA A 304 6.98 -11.67 -34.11
CA ALA A 304 7.17 -10.24 -34.24
C ALA A 304 7.86 -9.63 -32.99
N GLU A 305 9.16 -9.39 -33.09
CA GLU A 305 9.97 -8.74 -32.06
C GLU A 305 9.44 -7.31 -31.75
N PRO A 306 9.39 -6.88 -30.48
CA PRO A 306 8.88 -5.55 -30.14
C PRO A 306 9.82 -4.47 -30.69
N GLN A 307 9.33 -3.69 -31.66
CA GLN A 307 10.03 -2.49 -32.12
C GLN A 307 10.20 -1.52 -30.94
N SER A 308 11.44 -1.38 -30.47
CA SER A 308 11.82 -0.38 -29.48
C SER A 308 11.51 1.01 -30.04
N LYS A 309 10.52 1.71 -29.46
CA LYS A 309 10.36 3.14 -29.67
C LYS A 309 11.47 3.87 -28.91
N THR A 310 12.62 3.95 -29.54
CA THR A 310 13.70 4.88 -29.19
C THR A 310 13.79 5.87 -30.33
N GLU A 311 12.96 6.91 -30.31
CA GLU A 311 13.17 8.09 -31.17
C GLU A 311 13.07 9.34 -30.30
N LEU A 312 14.26 9.90 -30.07
CA LEU A 312 14.69 11.29 -29.81
C LEU A 312 13.63 12.34 -29.46
#